data_AF-A0A2G8KVD8-F1
#
_entry.id   AF-A0A2G8KVD8-F1
#
_cell.length_a   1.000
_cell.length_b   1.000
_cell.length_c   1.000
_cell.angle_alpha   90.00
_cell.angle_beta   90.00
_cell.angle_gamma   90.00
#
_symmetry.space_group_name_H-M   'P 1'
#
loop_
_entity.id
_entity.type
_entity.pdbx_description
1 polymer ?
#
loop_
_entity_poly.entity_id
_entity_poly.type
_entity_poly.pdbx_seq_one_letter_code
_entity_poly.pdbx_strand_id
1 'polypeptide(L)'
;MSYCGCIGTLMADTGIAEILSAAFGGVLKMLIGKKFPQNIRALRMLVEELLRPLFGKHNFQKMDDLLKELNALSARSKTSQLWVDCLIKPVFTILRYIRAEREADWAVHLDTVNEMIPLFFAAGHTHYARYALYYLRTMERLPSDVCKHFKDGEHTMHHVSGLFNGIWSDMAIETTFMRYGHGRRGIVGITLKPETLKTWAYSLHTCNIVINDLDQMRDRDGPPAQTHHKEEMPARIKADAQDRNTLHDKLELSIDPLDPEQHQDGLVNVVTGKVVVHPSVNVNNAVTLGENQMKTFEKSWPGGFHDTITKTVNTMAATRKHLKVGELKVFDTETIYARAMGLQSGPRSLDANSIMAHELSPYPTSMFDADGQMREAKTKASLKNAMKVEVSSRNAETGVEASFLDGCAILWVVPWPTSGTVQDYHDRFRSYIQGRMKKTDVYLVFDRQHKGQHKARTGQTSKQGVYSAMHTRLPPQKVMLTVTRNKMQLINLICEDMASHKDDFTQHKLVLTGSACASGDK
;
A
#
# COMPACT_ATOMS: atom_id res chain seq x y z
N MET A 1 -14.31 -12.31 -3.32
CA MET A 1 -14.63 -11.92 -4.71
C MET A 1 -13.36 -11.39 -5.38
N SER A 2 -12.97 -12.02 -6.48
CA SER A 2 -11.69 -11.87 -7.19
C SER A 2 -11.51 -10.54 -7.94
N TYR A 3 -12.60 -9.84 -8.28
CA TYR A 3 -12.54 -8.65 -9.13
C TYR A 3 -11.80 -7.46 -8.49
N CYS A 4 -12.01 -7.19 -7.20
CA CYS A 4 -11.20 -6.19 -6.50
C CYS A 4 -9.73 -6.60 -6.38
N GLY A 5 -9.47 -7.92 -6.40
CA GLY A 5 -8.11 -8.45 -6.51
C GLY A 5 -7.47 -8.17 -7.88
N CYS A 6 -8.27 -8.07 -8.95
CA CYS A 6 -7.77 -7.62 -10.26
C CYS A 6 -7.29 -6.17 -10.18
N ILE A 7 -8.07 -5.28 -9.55
CA ILE A 7 -7.68 -3.88 -9.33
C ILE A 7 -6.33 -3.85 -8.57
N GLY A 8 -6.22 -4.55 -7.45
CA GLY A 8 -4.97 -4.58 -6.68
C GLY A 8 -3.79 -5.19 -7.44
N THR A 9 -4.03 -6.21 -8.26
CA THR A 9 -2.99 -6.81 -9.11
C THR A 9 -2.50 -5.83 -10.18
N LEU A 10 -3.41 -5.18 -10.90
CA LEU A 10 -3.08 -4.26 -11.99
C LEU A 10 -2.49 -2.95 -11.46
N MET A 11 -2.97 -2.46 -10.32
CA MET A 11 -2.49 -1.24 -9.67
C MET A 11 -1.23 -1.47 -8.81
N ALA A 12 -0.59 -2.63 -8.89
CA ALA A 12 0.64 -2.91 -8.15
C ALA A 12 1.75 -1.90 -8.50
N ASP A 13 2.39 -1.35 -7.48
CA ASP A 13 3.46 -0.33 -7.53
C ASP A 13 3.05 1.03 -8.11
N THR A 14 1.75 1.32 -8.19
CA THR A 14 1.26 2.65 -8.61
C THR A 14 1.27 3.70 -7.51
N GLY A 15 1.41 3.29 -6.24
CA GLY A 15 1.24 4.15 -5.05
C GLY A 15 -0.12 3.98 -4.36
N ILE A 16 -1.05 3.20 -4.93
CA ILE A 16 -2.39 2.98 -4.36
C ILE A 16 -2.35 2.37 -2.95
N ALA A 17 -1.40 1.47 -2.67
CA ALA A 17 -1.32 0.78 -1.40
C ALA A 17 -0.89 1.74 -0.28
N GLU A 18 0.02 2.65 -0.59
CA GLU A 18 0.55 3.69 0.28
C GLU A 18 -0.50 4.76 0.57
N ILE A 19 -1.30 5.15 -0.43
CA ILE A 19 -2.44 6.06 -0.24
C ILE A 19 -3.48 5.42 0.69
N LEU A 20 -3.92 4.21 0.38
CA LEU A 20 -4.92 3.52 1.19
C LEU A 20 -4.43 3.23 2.62
N SER A 21 -3.12 3.03 2.80
CA SER A 21 -2.53 2.78 4.12
C SER A 21 -2.54 4.00 5.04
N ALA A 22 -2.87 5.19 4.52
CA ALA A 22 -3.05 6.38 5.35
C ALA A 22 -4.31 6.27 6.23
N ALA A 23 -5.40 5.73 5.69
CA ALA A 23 -6.70 5.62 6.38
C ALA A 23 -7.03 4.18 6.81
N PHE A 24 -6.55 3.16 6.10
CA PHE A 24 -6.98 1.77 6.30
C PHE A 24 -5.85 0.85 6.78
N GLY A 25 -6.20 -0.04 7.72
CA GLY A 25 -5.33 -1.14 8.13
C GLY A 25 -5.54 -2.40 7.29
N GLY A 26 -4.46 -3.12 6.99
CA GLY A 26 -4.51 -4.41 6.28
C GLY A 26 -4.71 -4.29 4.77
N VAL A 27 -4.24 -3.21 4.16
CA VAL A 27 -4.38 -2.88 2.72
C VAL A 27 -3.90 -4.00 1.81
N LEU A 28 -2.79 -4.68 2.14
CA LEU A 28 -2.32 -5.82 1.33
C LEU A 28 -3.39 -6.92 1.20
N LYS A 29 -4.08 -7.25 2.31
CA LYS A 29 -5.18 -8.22 2.29
C LYS A 29 -6.35 -7.70 1.45
N MET A 30 -6.64 -6.40 1.51
CA MET A 30 -7.67 -5.77 0.69
C MET A 30 -7.34 -5.89 -0.80
N LEU A 31 -6.14 -5.48 -1.22
CA LEU A 31 -5.72 -5.48 -2.63
C LEU A 31 -5.57 -6.89 -3.24
N ILE A 32 -5.38 -7.93 -2.43
CA ILE A 32 -5.42 -9.35 -2.89
C ILE A 32 -6.88 -9.87 -2.98
N GLY A 33 -7.88 -9.03 -2.72
CA GLY A 33 -9.30 -9.39 -2.79
C GLY A 33 -9.85 -10.07 -1.53
N LYS A 34 -9.11 -10.06 -0.42
CA LYS A 34 -9.60 -10.47 0.91
C LYS A 34 -10.25 -9.26 1.61
N LYS A 35 -11.04 -9.48 2.66
CA LYS A 35 -11.78 -8.41 3.38
C LYS A 35 -12.63 -7.51 2.46
N PHE A 36 -13.46 -8.13 1.63
CA PHE A 36 -14.24 -7.46 0.60
C PHE A 36 -15.00 -6.20 1.06
N PRO A 37 -15.77 -6.19 2.17
CA PRO A 37 -16.51 -4.99 2.57
C PRO A 37 -15.60 -3.79 2.86
N GLN A 38 -14.46 -4.04 3.51
CA GLN A 38 -13.47 -2.99 3.79
C GLN A 38 -12.83 -2.50 2.49
N ASN A 39 -12.56 -3.41 1.55
CA ASN A 39 -11.94 -3.07 0.27
C ASN A 39 -12.85 -2.18 -0.59
N ILE A 40 -14.12 -2.55 -0.79
CA ILE A 40 -15.06 -1.74 -1.56
C ILE A 40 -15.21 -0.35 -0.97
N ARG A 41 -15.31 -0.24 0.36
CA ARG A 41 -15.38 1.06 1.02
C ARG A 41 -14.15 1.91 0.72
N ALA A 42 -12.96 1.35 0.89
CA ALA A 42 -11.72 2.07 0.68
C ALA A 42 -11.52 2.52 -0.78
N LEU A 43 -11.80 1.62 -1.75
CA LEU A 43 -11.70 1.96 -3.17
C LEU A 43 -12.73 3.01 -3.59
N ARG A 44 -13.98 2.90 -3.11
CA ARG A 44 -15.01 3.92 -3.35
C ARG A 44 -14.56 5.29 -2.84
N MET A 45 -14.09 5.37 -1.59
CA MET A 45 -13.64 6.63 -1.00
C MET A 45 -12.44 7.22 -1.73
N LEU A 46 -11.49 6.37 -2.12
CA LEU A 46 -10.35 6.80 -2.93
C LEU A 46 -10.81 7.41 -4.26
N VAL A 47 -11.72 6.74 -4.97
CA VAL A 47 -12.26 7.25 -6.24
C VAL A 47 -13.06 8.55 -6.04
N GLU A 48 -13.83 8.66 -4.95
CA GLU A 48 -14.54 9.90 -4.60
C GLU A 48 -13.56 11.08 -4.41
N GLU A 49 -12.48 10.87 -3.66
CA GLU A 49 -11.47 11.91 -3.43
C GLU A 49 -10.64 12.24 -4.68
N LEU A 50 -10.34 11.25 -5.52
CA LEU A 50 -9.68 11.49 -6.82
C LEU A 50 -10.54 12.32 -7.76
N LEU A 51 -11.86 12.13 -7.74
CA LEU A 51 -12.78 12.86 -8.61
C LEU A 51 -13.12 14.25 -8.06
N ARG A 52 -12.89 14.53 -6.78
CA ARG A 52 -13.22 15.81 -6.13
C ARG A 52 -12.69 17.03 -6.90
N PRO A 53 -11.41 17.12 -7.34
CA PRO A 53 -10.93 18.25 -8.11
C PRO A 53 -11.65 18.41 -9.47
N LEU A 54 -12.02 17.29 -10.09
CA LEU A 54 -12.73 17.27 -11.37
C LEU A 54 -14.13 17.88 -11.24
N PHE A 55 -14.88 17.46 -10.21
CA PHE A 55 -16.21 18.02 -9.89
C PHE A 55 -16.15 19.48 -9.39
N GLY A 56 -14.99 19.93 -8.90
CA GLY A 56 -14.76 21.34 -8.59
C GLY A 56 -14.55 22.22 -9.85
N LYS A 57 -14.01 21.64 -10.93
CA LYS A 57 -13.72 22.34 -12.19
C LYS A 57 -14.87 22.27 -13.20
N HIS A 58 -15.65 21.19 -13.17
CA HIS A 58 -16.70 20.90 -14.15
C HIS A 58 -18.03 20.59 -13.46
N ASN A 59 -19.12 21.02 -14.09
CA ASN A 59 -20.47 20.68 -13.65
C ASN A 59 -21.03 19.55 -14.52
N PHE A 60 -20.84 18.30 -14.10
CA PHE A 60 -21.36 17.13 -14.81
C PHE A 60 -22.85 16.94 -14.53
N GLN A 61 -23.67 16.85 -15.59
CA GLN A 61 -25.11 16.59 -15.47
C GLN A 61 -25.44 15.10 -15.66
N LYS A 62 -24.62 14.39 -16.43
CA LYS A 62 -24.78 12.96 -16.74
C LYS A 62 -23.47 12.20 -16.55
N MET A 63 -23.57 10.90 -16.31
CA MET A 63 -22.41 10.01 -16.24
C MET A 63 -21.59 10.05 -17.55
N ASP A 64 -22.24 10.18 -18.70
CA ASP A 64 -21.55 10.28 -19.99
C ASP A 64 -20.63 11.50 -20.08
N ASP A 65 -20.98 12.61 -19.42
CA ASP A 65 -20.15 13.81 -19.40
C ASP A 65 -18.86 13.55 -18.59
N LEU A 66 -19.00 12.88 -17.44
CA LEU A 66 -17.86 12.45 -16.63
C LEU A 66 -16.97 11.46 -17.39
N LEU A 67 -17.57 10.46 -18.05
CA LEU A 67 -16.80 9.45 -18.81
C LEU A 67 -16.05 10.08 -19.99
N LYS A 68 -16.64 11.07 -20.67
CA LYS A 68 -15.95 11.83 -21.73
C LYS A 68 -14.72 12.55 -21.19
N GLU A 69 -14.85 13.23 -20.06
CA GLU A 69 -13.72 13.94 -19.44
C GLU A 69 -12.63 12.96 -18.98
N LEU A 70 -13.01 11.86 -18.32
CA LEU A 70 -12.05 10.82 -17.91
C LEU A 70 -11.32 10.19 -19.11
N ASN A 71 -12.01 10.00 -20.24
CA ASN A 71 -11.39 9.51 -21.47
C ASN A 71 -10.42 10.55 -22.08
N ALA A 72 -10.75 11.84 -22.01
CA ALA A 72 -9.86 12.91 -22.46
C ALA A 72 -8.57 12.98 -21.62
N LEU A 73 -8.68 12.81 -20.29
CA LEU A 73 -7.52 12.73 -19.39
C LEU A 73 -6.69 11.46 -19.65
N SER A 74 -7.35 10.31 -19.81
CA SER A 74 -6.72 9.03 -20.14
C SER A 74 -5.87 9.12 -21.41
N ALA A 75 -6.35 9.82 -22.45
CA ALA A 75 -5.60 9.99 -23.70
C ALA A 75 -4.32 10.84 -23.57
N ARG A 76 -4.18 11.64 -22.50
CA ARG A 76 -3.07 12.58 -22.33
C ARG A 76 -1.89 12.04 -21.52
N SER A 77 -2.09 10.99 -20.73
CA SER A 77 -1.02 10.37 -19.92
C SER A 77 -1.26 8.89 -19.68
N LYS A 78 -0.19 8.07 -19.78
CA LYS A 78 -0.23 6.64 -19.44
C LYS A 78 -0.63 6.41 -17.98
N THR A 79 -0.22 7.29 -17.07
CA THR A 79 -0.60 7.23 -15.65
C THR A 79 -2.10 7.49 -15.50
N SER A 80 -2.61 8.55 -16.11
CA SER A 80 -4.06 8.83 -16.11
C SER A 80 -4.87 7.70 -16.73
N GLN A 81 -4.40 7.13 -17.85
CA GLN A 81 -5.00 5.96 -18.47
C GLN A 81 -5.09 4.78 -17.49
N LEU A 82 -3.99 4.44 -16.83
CA LEU A 82 -3.95 3.35 -15.87
C LEU A 82 -4.94 3.57 -14.71
N TRP A 83 -4.96 4.77 -14.11
CA TRP A 83 -5.85 5.05 -12.98
C TRP A 83 -7.33 5.12 -13.40
N VAL A 84 -7.63 5.64 -14.58
CA VAL A 84 -9.00 5.67 -15.10
C VAL A 84 -9.49 4.26 -15.43
N ASP A 85 -8.71 3.50 -16.20
CA ASP A 85 -9.16 2.22 -16.77
C ASP A 85 -9.01 1.04 -15.80
N CYS A 86 -8.07 1.10 -14.85
CA CYS A 86 -7.82 0.00 -13.89
C CYS A 86 -8.25 0.29 -12.45
N LEU A 87 -8.67 1.52 -12.12
CA LEU A 87 -9.22 1.85 -10.79
C LEU A 87 -10.59 2.51 -10.87
N ILE A 88 -10.74 3.67 -11.51
CA ILE A 88 -11.98 4.46 -11.45
C ILE A 88 -13.15 3.75 -12.13
N LYS A 89 -13.01 3.39 -13.42
CA LYS A 89 -14.06 2.67 -14.16
C LYS A 89 -14.38 1.30 -13.51
N PRO A 90 -13.39 0.48 -13.11
CA PRO A 90 -13.67 -0.77 -12.40
C PRO A 90 -14.44 -0.58 -11.08
N VAL A 91 -14.17 0.49 -10.32
CA VAL A 91 -14.96 0.80 -9.12
C VAL A 91 -16.40 1.16 -9.48
N PHE A 92 -16.63 1.92 -10.56
CA PHE A 92 -18.00 2.17 -11.04
C PHE A 92 -18.71 0.88 -11.45
N THR A 93 -18.04 -0.02 -12.19
CA THR A 93 -18.59 -1.33 -12.57
C THR A 93 -18.96 -2.16 -11.34
N ILE A 94 -18.14 -2.19 -10.28
CA ILE A 94 -18.48 -2.90 -9.04
C ILE A 94 -19.71 -2.29 -8.35
N LEU A 95 -19.77 -0.97 -8.25
CA LEU A 95 -20.91 -0.30 -7.61
C LEU A 95 -22.21 -0.56 -8.39
N ARG A 96 -22.14 -0.57 -9.73
CA ARG A 96 -23.27 -0.96 -10.60
C ARG A 96 -23.66 -2.43 -10.42
N TYR A 97 -22.68 -3.33 -10.34
CA TYR A 97 -22.91 -4.75 -10.11
C TYR A 97 -23.58 -5.01 -8.75
N ILE A 98 -23.08 -4.38 -7.68
CA ILE A 98 -23.69 -4.45 -6.35
C ILE A 98 -25.11 -3.91 -6.42
N ARG A 99 -25.34 -2.78 -7.08
CA ARG A 99 -26.68 -2.22 -7.25
C ARG A 99 -27.62 -3.19 -7.98
N ALA A 100 -27.17 -3.80 -9.07
CA ALA A 100 -27.96 -4.77 -9.84
C ALA A 100 -28.43 -5.93 -8.96
N GLU A 101 -27.53 -6.49 -8.16
CA GLU A 101 -27.84 -7.59 -7.23
C GLU A 101 -28.73 -7.16 -6.06
N ARG A 102 -28.63 -5.91 -5.62
CA ARG A 102 -29.47 -5.36 -4.54
C ARG A 102 -30.89 -5.02 -4.99
N GLU A 103 -31.03 -4.63 -6.26
CA GLU A 103 -32.29 -4.27 -6.92
C GLU A 103 -32.90 -5.41 -7.74
N ALA A 104 -32.21 -6.56 -7.82
CA ALA A 104 -32.58 -7.70 -8.67
C ALA A 104 -32.71 -7.34 -10.17
N ASP A 105 -31.85 -6.44 -10.66
CA ASP A 105 -31.82 -6.02 -12.07
C ASP A 105 -30.92 -6.94 -12.90
N TRP A 106 -31.55 -7.90 -13.59
CA TRP A 106 -30.85 -8.89 -14.40
C TRP A 106 -30.08 -8.32 -15.58
N ALA A 107 -30.59 -7.24 -16.21
CA ALA A 107 -29.95 -6.66 -17.38
C ALA A 107 -28.64 -5.97 -16.98
N VAL A 108 -28.68 -5.17 -15.91
CA VAL A 108 -27.48 -4.49 -15.38
C VAL A 108 -26.49 -5.51 -14.81
N HIS A 109 -26.97 -6.61 -14.23
CA HIS A 109 -26.11 -7.71 -13.80
C HIS A 109 -25.27 -8.29 -14.94
N LEU A 110 -25.89 -8.68 -16.05
CA LEU A 110 -25.16 -9.24 -17.19
C LEU A 110 -24.22 -8.22 -17.85
N ASP A 111 -24.66 -6.97 -17.99
CA ASP A 111 -23.84 -5.89 -18.54
C ASP A 111 -22.58 -5.66 -17.71
N THR A 112 -22.73 -5.57 -16.38
CA THR A 112 -21.58 -5.39 -15.49
C THR A 112 -20.67 -6.62 -15.43
N VAL A 113 -21.21 -7.85 -15.48
CA VAL A 113 -20.38 -9.06 -15.63
C VAL A 113 -19.56 -9.02 -16.92
N ASN A 114 -20.16 -8.59 -18.04
CA ASN A 114 -19.45 -8.41 -19.30
C ASN A 114 -18.32 -7.38 -19.19
N GLU A 115 -18.56 -6.23 -18.54
CA GLU A 115 -17.52 -5.22 -18.26
C GLU A 115 -16.40 -5.74 -17.35
N MET A 116 -16.70 -6.68 -16.45
CA MET A 116 -15.72 -7.23 -15.52
C MET A 116 -14.73 -8.22 -16.17
N ILE A 117 -15.19 -8.99 -17.17
CA ILE A 117 -14.42 -10.11 -17.73
C ILE A 117 -13.04 -9.71 -18.28
N PRO A 118 -12.88 -8.63 -19.06
CA PRO A 118 -11.57 -8.23 -19.58
C PRO A 118 -10.51 -8.06 -18.49
N LEU A 119 -10.89 -7.53 -17.31
CA LEU A 119 -9.95 -7.37 -16.21
C LEU A 119 -9.54 -8.69 -15.56
N PHE A 120 -10.39 -9.72 -15.56
CA PHE A 120 -9.98 -11.05 -15.11
C PHE A 120 -8.88 -11.63 -15.99
N PHE A 121 -9.00 -11.47 -17.32
CA PHE A 121 -7.97 -11.85 -18.27
C PHE A 121 -6.69 -11.03 -18.05
N ALA A 122 -6.82 -9.70 -18.00
CA ALA A 122 -5.70 -8.79 -17.82
C ALA A 122 -4.91 -9.06 -16.52
N ALA A 123 -5.60 -9.27 -15.40
CA ALA A 123 -4.95 -9.55 -14.11
C ALA A 123 -4.36 -10.97 -14.00
N GLY A 124 -4.71 -11.88 -14.92
CA GLY A 124 -4.32 -13.29 -14.86
C GLY A 124 -5.14 -14.12 -13.87
N HIS A 125 -6.38 -13.71 -13.59
CA HIS A 125 -7.31 -14.45 -12.73
C HIS A 125 -8.05 -15.52 -13.55
N THR A 126 -7.28 -16.49 -14.05
CA THR A 126 -7.67 -17.43 -15.12
C THR A 126 -8.97 -18.19 -14.87
N HIS A 127 -9.20 -18.67 -13.65
CA HIS A 127 -10.45 -19.36 -13.30
C HIS A 127 -11.67 -18.43 -13.42
N TYR A 128 -11.56 -17.21 -12.90
CA TYR A 128 -12.63 -16.23 -13.01
C TYR A 128 -12.83 -15.81 -14.47
N ALA A 129 -11.77 -15.55 -15.22
CA ALA A 129 -11.84 -15.22 -16.64
C ALA A 129 -12.59 -16.31 -17.45
N ARG A 130 -12.21 -17.58 -17.27
CA ARG A 130 -12.80 -18.72 -17.96
C ARG A 130 -14.28 -18.90 -17.60
N TYR A 131 -14.58 -19.02 -16.31
CA TYR A 131 -15.93 -19.39 -15.88
C TYR A 131 -16.91 -18.21 -15.89
N ALA A 132 -16.45 -16.96 -15.72
CA ALA A 132 -17.31 -15.79 -15.88
C ALA A 132 -17.72 -15.60 -17.34
N LEU A 133 -16.80 -15.80 -18.29
CA LEU A 133 -17.15 -15.76 -19.72
C LEU A 133 -18.11 -16.89 -20.10
N TYR A 134 -17.87 -18.10 -19.62
CA TYR A 134 -18.79 -19.22 -19.83
C TYR A 134 -20.17 -18.92 -19.25
N TYR A 135 -20.22 -18.46 -18.01
CA TYR A 135 -21.45 -18.02 -17.33
C TYR A 135 -22.20 -16.99 -18.18
N LEU A 136 -21.54 -15.93 -18.62
CA LEU A 136 -22.16 -14.88 -19.42
C LEU A 136 -22.78 -15.46 -20.71
N ARG A 137 -22.04 -16.27 -21.46
CA ARG A 137 -22.55 -16.88 -22.71
C ARG A 137 -23.71 -17.85 -22.47
N THR A 138 -23.74 -18.54 -21.33
CA THR A 138 -24.87 -19.38 -20.94
C THR A 138 -26.08 -18.52 -20.58
N MET A 139 -25.89 -17.45 -19.81
CA MET A 139 -26.98 -16.55 -19.38
C MET A 139 -27.61 -15.78 -20.56
N GLU A 140 -26.82 -15.43 -21.57
CA GLU A 140 -27.30 -14.80 -22.81
C GLU A 140 -28.19 -15.73 -23.67
N ARG A 141 -28.15 -17.04 -23.41
CA ARG A 141 -28.84 -18.08 -24.21
C ARG A 141 -29.90 -18.85 -23.42
N LEU A 142 -30.36 -18.31 -22.30
CA LEU A 142 -31.40 -18.94 -21.50
C LEU A 142 -32.70 -19.12 -22.31
N PRO A 143 -33.43 -20.23 -22.12
CA PRO A 143 -34.80 -20.38 -22.59
C PRO A 143 -35.68 -19.21 -22.12
N SER A 144 -36.70 -18.84 -22.91
CA SER A 144 -37.51 -17.64 -22.66
C SER A 144 -38.29 -17.70 -21.35
N ASP A 145 -38.77 -18.87 -20.96
CA ASP A 145 -39.44 -19.15 -19.69
C ASP A 145 -38.49 -18.95 -18.51
N VAL A 146 -37.27 -19.49 -18.58
CA VAL A 146 -36.25 -19.30 -17.55
C VAL A 146 -35.81 -17.84 -17.48
N CYS A 147 -35.54 -17.21 -18.62
CA CYS A 147 -35.12 -15.81 -18.70
C CYS A 147 -36.16 -14.86 -18.05
N LYS A 148 -37.44 -15.20 -18.14
CA LYS A 148 -38.51 -14.43 -17.48
C LYS A 148 -38.34 -14.41 -15.96
N HIS A 149 -38.15 -15.55 -15.33
CA HIS A 149 -37.91 -15.64 -13.87
C HIS A 149 -36.71 -14.78 -13.43
N PHE A 150 -35.61 -14.79 -14.19
CA PHE A 150 -34.46 -13.94 -13.91
C PHE A 150 -34.79 -12.44 -13.98
N LYS A 151 -35.54 -12.02 -15.01
CA LYS A 151 -36.00 -10.63 -15.18
C LYS A 151 -37.02 -10.20 -14.12
N ASP A 152 -37.78 -11.14 -13.60
CA ASP A 152 -38.70 -10.93 -12.47
C ASP A 152 -37.95 -10.85 -11.12
N GLY A 153 -36.62 -10.95 -11.13
CA GLY A 153 -35.74 -10.74 -9.97
C GLY A 153 -35.42 -12.00 -9.17
N GLU A 154 -35.88 -13.17 -9.61
CA GLU A 154 -35.76 -14.45 -8.89
C GLU A 154 -34.33 -15.01 -8.83
N HIS A 155 -33.35 -14.31 -9.39
CA HIS A 155 -31.93 -14.65 -9.31
C HIS A 155 -31.25 -14.16 -8.03
N THR A 156 -31.91 -13.27 -7.30
CA THR A 156 -31.43 -12.75 -6.01
C THR A 156 -32.27 -13.30 -4.86
N MET A 157 -31.70 -13.30 -3.66
CA MET A 157 -32.38 -13.76 -2.45
C MET A 157 -32.63 -12.58 -1.51
N HIS A 158 -33.64 -12.68 -0.64
CA HIS A 158 -33.96 -11.63 0.33
C HIS A 158 -34.18 -12.26 1.72
N HIS A 159 -33.58 -11.68 2.76
CA HIS A 159 -33.86 -12.09 4.15
C HIS A 159 -35.15 -11.49 4.70
N VAL A 160 -35.48 -10.28 4.23
CA VAL A 160 -36.65 -9.50 4.65
C VAL A 160 -37.21 -8.76 3.43
N SER A 161 -38.48 -8.38 3.48
CA SER A 161 -39.06 -7.49 2.47
C SER A 161 -38.46 -6.09 2.56
N GLY A 162 -38.29 -5.41 1.44
CA GLY A 162 -37.74 -4.06 1.40
C GLY A 162 -37.12 -3.71 0.06
N LEU A 163 -36.54 -2.51 0.00
CA LEU A 163 -35.80 -2.03 -1.15
C LEU A 163 -34.30 -2.23 -0.95
N PHE A 164 -33.57 -2.43 -2.04
CA PHE A 164 -32.11 -2.48 -2.04
C PHE A 164 -31.51 -3.50 -1.03
N ASN A 165 -32.21 -4.62 -0.82
CA ASN A 165 -31.85 -5.62 0.18
C ASN A 165 -31.63 -7.02 -0.40
N GLY A 166 -31.66 -7.16 -1.73
CA GLY A 166 -31.27 -8.38 -2.43
C GLY A 166 -29.84 -8.81 -2.09
N ILE A 167 -29.59 -10.11 -2.11
CA ILE A 167 -28.28 -10.70 -1.82
C ILE A 167 -28.01 -11.88 -2.76
N TRP A 168 -26.73 -12.08 -3.08
CA TRP A 168 -26.27 -13.26 -3.82
C TRP A 168 -26.73 -14.56 -3.15
N SER A 169 -27.09 -15.55 -3.96
CA SER A 169 -27.52 -16.88 -3.48
C SER A 169 -26.49 -17.56 -2.57
N ASP A 170 -25.21 -17.50 -2.93
CA ASP A 170 -24.11 -18.03 -2.10
C ASP A 170 -24.06 -17.32 -0.72
N MET A 171 -24.15 -15.99 -0.72
CA MET A 171 -24.19 -15.21 0.52
C MET A 171 -25.46 -15.50 1.35
N ALA A 172 -26.59 -15.75 0.70
CA ALA A 172 -27.82 -16.16 1.38
C ALA A 172 -27.63 -17.52 2.08
N ILE A 173 -27.02 -18.49 1.40
CA ILE A 173 -26.71 -19.80 1.97
C ILE A 173 -25.73 -19.66 3.15
N GLU A 174 -24.69 -18.85 3.00
CA GLU A 174 -23.72 -18.60 4.08
C GLU A 174 -24.39 -17.97 5.32
N THR A 175 -25.25 -16.98 5.11
CA THR A 175 -25.88 -16.21 6.19
C THR A 175 -27.10 -16.88 6.81
N THR A 176 -27.64 -17.92 6.18
CA THR A 176 -28.72 -18.78 6.70
C THR A 176 -28.18 -20.16 7.04
N PHE A 177 -28.23 -21.11 6.11
CA PHE A 177 -27.95 -22.52 6.31
C PHE A 177 -26.60 -22.78 6.97
N MET A 178 -25.51 -22.18 6.46
CA MET A 178 -24.16 -22.43 7.00
C MET A 178 -23.95 -21.76 8.36
N ARG A 179 -24.47 -20.54 8.55
CA ARG A 179 -24.40 -19.84 9.85
C ARG A 179 -25.06 -20.66 10.96
N TYR A 180 -26.22 -21.25 10.69
CA TYR A 180 -26.89 -22.13 11.64
C TYR A 180 -26.14 -23.46 11.81
N GLY A 181 -25.64 -24.02 10.70
CA GLY A 181 -24.82 -25.24 10.65
C GLY A 181 -23.53 -25.20 11.47
N HIS A 182 -22.88 -24.04 11.53
CA HIS A 182 -21.62 -23.85 12.25
C HIS A 182 -21.78 -23.18 13.63
N GLY A 183 -23.00 -22.85 14.04
CA GLY A 183 -23.28 -22.27 15.35
C GLY A 183 -23.10 -23.25 16.51
N ARG A 184 -23.18 -22.76 17.76
CA ARG A 184 -23.06 -23.58 18.99
C ARG A 184 -24.05 -24.76 19.08
N ARG A 185 -25.14 -24.73 18.30
CA ARG A 185 -26.16 -25.80 18.21
C ARG A 185 -26.18 -26.50 16.84
N GLY A 186 -25.16 -26.27 16.01
CA GLY A 186 -25.02 -26.80 14.67
C GLY A 186 -24.41 -28.21 14.64
N ILE A 187 -23.85 -28.58 13.49
CA ILE A 187 -23.20 -29.88 13.28
C ILE A 187 -21.84 -29.86 14.01
N VAL A 188 -21.76 -30.50 15.17
CA VAL A 188 -20.53 -30.60 15.98
C VAL A 188 -20.32 -32.07 16.35
N GLY A 189 -19.33 -32.72 15.73
CA GLY A 189 -18.78 -34.04 16.09
C GLY A 189 -19.78 -35.20 16.13
N ILE A 190 -20.66 -35.23 17.14
CA ILE A 190 -21.69 -36.23 17.40
C ILE A 190 -22.76 -36.24 16.28
N THR A 191 -23.00 -35.09 15.64
CA THR A 191 -23.97 -34.91 14.54
C THR A 191 -23.47 -35.38 13.17
N LEU A 192 -22.26 -35.94 13.06
CA LEU A 192 -21.69 -36.48 11.81
C LEU A 192 -22.18 -37.89 11.44
N LYS A 193 -22.96 -38.55 12.32
CA LYS A 193 -23.63 -39.80 11.95
C LYS A 193 -24.60 -39.51 10.80
N PRO A 194 -24.55 -40.27 9.68
CA PRO A 194 -25.35 -39.97 8.48
C PRO A 194 -26.84 -39.76 8.76
N GLU A 195 -27.42 -40.58 9.63
CA GLU A 195 -28.85 -40.49 10.00
C GLU A 195 -29.17 -39.21 10.79
N THR A 196 -28.32 -38.83 11.76
CA THR A 196 -28.52 -37.61 12.54
C THR A 196 -28.29 -36.36 11.68
N LEU A 197 -27.34 -36.41 10.76
CA LEU A 197 -27.06 -35.34 9.80
C LEU A 197 -28.21 -35.19 8.80
N LYS A 198 -28.83 -36.30 8.38
CA LYS A 198 -30.02 -36.33 7.54
C LYS A 198 -31.24 -35.72 8.25
N THR A 199 -31.54 -36.15 9.47
CA THR A 199 -32.62 -35.55 10.27
C THR A 199 -32.39 -34.05 10.46
N TRP A 200 -31.17 -33.65 10.81
CA TRP A 200 -30.81 -32.25 10.98
C TRP A 200 -30.99 -31.44 9.69
N ALA A 201 -30.53 -31.96 8.55
CA ALA A 201 -30.63 -31.30 7.24
C ALA A 201 -32.10 -31.08 6.82
N TYR A 202 -32.98 -32.03 7.09
CA TYR A 202 -34.41 -31.93 6.74
C TYR A 202 -35.25 -31.17 7.77
N SER A 203 -34.88 -31.18 9.06
CA SER A 203 -35.73 -30.61 10.11
C SER A 203 -35.33 -29.19 10.50
N LEU A 204 -34.04 -28.83 10.46
CA LEU A 204 -33.57 -27.60 11.08
C LEU A 204 -34.14 -26.35 10.40
N HIS A 205 -34.18 -26.32 9.07
CA HIS A 205 -34.73 -25.15 8.36
C HIS A 205 -36.21 -24.98 8.72
N THR A 206 -36.98 -26.08 8.80
CA THR A 206 -38.40 -26.08 9.16
C THR A 206 -38.60 -25.62 10.59
N CYS A 207 -37.81 -26.13 11.54
CA CYS A 207 -37.85 -25.67 12.93
C CYS A 207 -37.52 -24.19 13.07
N ASN A 208 -36.53 -23.68 12.31
CA ASN A 208 -36.19 -22.25 12.33
C ASN A 208 -37.27 -21.38 11.70
N ILE A 209 -37.95 -21.84 10.65
CA ILE A 209 -39.11 -21.15 10.09
C ILE A 209 -40.19 -21.03 11.17
N VAL A 210 -40.54 -22.13 11.85
CA VAL A 210 -41.53 -22.11 12.93
C VAL A 210 -41.11 -21.18 14.08
N ILE A 211 -39.83 -21.17 14.47
CA ILE A 211 -39.32 -20.24 15.50
C ILE A 211 -39.48 -18.78 15.05
N ASN A 212 -39.09 -18.45 13.82
CA ASN A 212 -39.22 -17.11 13.28
C ASN A 212 -40.68 -16.68 13.16
N ASP A 213 -41.57 -17.57 12.71
CA ASP A 213 -43.00 -17.32 12.60
C ASP A 213 -43.61 -17.06 13.99
N LEU A 214 -43.20 -17.82 15.01
CA LEU A 214 -43.62 -17.60 16.40
C LEU A 214 -43.11 -16.27 16.97
N ASP A 215 -41.86 -15.89 16.68
CA ASP A 215 -41.31 -14.59 17.06
C ASP A 215 -42.07 -13.45 16.36
N GLN A 216 -42.40 -13.60 15.07
CA GLN A 216 -43.24 -12.63 14.33
C GLN A 216 -44.67 -12.57 14.86
N MET A 217 -45.26 -13.68 15.31
CA MET A 217 -46.59 -13.66 15.94
C MET A 217 -46.58 -12.95 17.30
N ARG A 218 -45.45 -12.94 18.00
CA ARG A 218 -45.29 -12.24 19.29
C ARG A 218 -45.21 -10.72 19.09
N ASP A 219 -44.51 -10.27 18.05
CA ASP A 219 -44.36 -8.86 17.74
C ASP A 219 -45.58 -8.40 16.90
N ARG A 220 -46.49 -7.60 17.49
CA ARG A 220 -47.76 -7.19 16.84
C ARG A 220 -47.59 -6.25 15.63
N ASP A 221 -46.37 -5.81 15.37
CA ASP A 221 -46.01 -5.05 14.19
C ASP A 221 -45.66 -6.05 13.09
N GLY A 222 -46.21 -5.89 11.88
CA GLY A 222 -45.92 -6.76 10.74
C GLY A 222 -44.40 -6.91 10.48
N PRO A 223 -43.99 -7.86 9.63
CA PRO A 223 -42.58 -8.16 9.43
C PRO A 223 -41.78 -6.89 9.12
N PRO A 224 -40.68 -6.62 9.85
CA PRO A 224 -39.95 -5.37 9.72
C PRO A 224 -39.41 -5.23 8.29
N ALA A 225 -39.90 -4.23 7.57
CA ALA A 225 -39.38 -3.90 6.26
C ALA A 225 -38.07 -3.11 6.41
N GLN A 226 -37.03 -3.50 5.66
CA GLN A 226 -35.79 -2.74 5.68
C GLN A 226 -35.93 -1.48 4.81
N THR A 227 -36.00 -0.32 5.46
CA THR A 227 -36.10 1.00 4.80
C THR A 227 -34.81 1.81 4.85
N HIS A 228 -33.86 1.44 5.72
CA HIS A 228 -32.58 2.14 5.89
C HIS A 228 -31.41 1.15 5.91
N HIS A 229 -30.26 1.58 5.40
CA HIS A 229 -29.06 0.77 5.41
C HIS A 229 -28.16 1.09 6.61
N LYS A 230 -27.54 0.09 7.22
CA LYS A 230 -26.61 0.28 8.36
C LYS A 230 -25.47 1.27 8.09
N GLU A 231 -25.11 1.46 6.81
CA GLU A 231 -24.05 2.38 6.41
C GLU A 231 -24.51 3.86 6.38
N GLU A 232 -25.81 4.11 6.48
CA GLU A 232 -26.41 5.46 6.56
C GLU A 232 -26.49 5.96 8.01
N MET A 233 -26.07 5.15 8.98
CA MET A 233 -26.10 5.54 10.39
C MET A 233 -25.13 6.71 10.64
N PRO A 234 -25.50 7.71 11.46
CA PRO A 234 -24.67 8.91 11.68
C PRO A 234 -23.24 8.61 12.12
N ALA A 235 -23.05 7.57 12.95
CA ALA A 235 -21.73 7.13 13.39
C ALA A 235 -20.86 6.64 12.23
N ARG A 236 -21.44 5.92 11.26
CA ARG A 236 -20.73 5.47 10.05
C ARG A 236 -20.38 6.66 9.17
N ILE A 237 -21.33 7.55 8.90
CA ILE A 237 -21.12 8.75 8.08
C ILE A 237 -19.95 9.58 8.64
N LYS A 238 -19.90 9.76 9.96
CA LYS A 238 -18.82 10.49 10.64
C LYS A 238 -17.46 9.81 10.47
N ALA A 239 -17.39 8.49 10.68
CA ALA A 239 -16.15 7.74 10.51
C ALA A 239 -15.65 7.78 9.05
N ASP A 240 -16.56 7.63 8.10
CA ASP A 240 -16.27 7.65 6.67
C ASP A 240 -15.78 9.04 6.20
N ALA A 241 -16.31 10.12 6.79
CA ALA A 241 -15.81 11.47 6.55
C ALA A 241 -14.36 11.67 7.04
N GLN A 242 -14.01 11.09 8.20
CA GLN A 242 -12.65 11.15 8.72
C GLN A 242 -11.66 10.39 7.82
N ASP A 243 -12.04 9.20 7.36
CA ASP A 243 -11.21 8.41 6.44
C ASP A 243 -11.02 9.13 5.09
N ARG A 244 -12.09 9.74 4.54
CA ARG A 244 -12.00 10.56 3.32
C ARG A 244 -11.04 11.73 3.49
N ASN A 245 -11.13 12.49 4.58
CA ASN A 245 -10.20 13.59 4.85
C ASN A 245 -8.76 13.10 4.94
N THR A 246 -8.53 11.93 5.57
CA THR A 246 -7.19 11.34 5.68
C THR A 246 -6.63 10.92 4.31
N LEU A 247 -7.47 10.38 3.43
CA LEU A 247 -7.10 10.10 2.04
C LEU A 247 -6.82 11.38 1.25
N HIS A 248 -7.66 12.40 1.41
CA HIS A 248 -7.49 13.70 0.78
C HIS A 248 -6.14 14.32 1.14
N ASP A 249 -5.82 14.39 2.44
CA ASP A 249 -4.54 14.90 2.93
C ASP A 249 -3.34 14.14 2.33
N LYS A 250 -3.49 12.83 2.12
CA LYS A 250 -2.43 12.00 1.50
C LYS A 250 -2.32 12.23 0.00
N LEU A 251 -3.45 12.42 -0.70
CA LEU A 251 -3.49 12.73 -2.13
C LEU A 251 -2.90 14.10 -2.44
N GLU A 252 -3.15 15.12 -1.62
CA GLU A 252 -2.56 16.46 -1.74
C GLU A 252 -1.02 16.45 -1.62
N LEU A 253 -0.45 15.44 -0.97
CA LEU A 253 1.00 15.22 -0.87
C LEU A 253 1.56 14.35 -2.01
N SER A 254 0.70 13.84 -2.88
CA SER A 254 1.03 12.92 -3.98
C SER A 254 0.88 13.63 -5.33
N ILE A 255 1.43 13.06 -6.38
CA ILE A 255 1.18 13.50 -7.76
C ILE A 255 -0.28 13.16 -8.09
N ASP A 256 -1.02 14.10 -8.69
CA ASP A 256 -2.42 13.84 -9.05
C ASP A 256 -2.51 12.92 -10.29
N PRO A 257 -3.02 11.68 -10.16
CA PRO A 257 -3.15 10.77 -11.30
C PRO A 257 -4.10 11.27 -12.39
N LEU A 258 -4.96 12.23 -12.09
CA LEU A 258 -5.89 12.86 -13.04
C LEU A 258 -5.39 14.21 -13.54
N ASP A 259 -4.14 14.58 -13.27
CA ASP A 259 -3.48 15.76 -13.86
C ASP A 259 -2.34 15.36 -14.82
N PRO A 260 -2.63 15.19 -16.12
CA PRO A 260 -1.63 14.83 -17.12
C PRO A 260 -0.38 15.73 -17.15
N GLU A 261 -0.50 16.99 -16.76
CA GLU A 261 0.61 17.96 -16.80
C GLU A 261 1.67 17.69 -15.72
N GLN A 262 1.34 16.94 -14.66
CA GLN A 262 2.28 16.54 -13.62
C GLN A 262 3.03 15.24 -13.98
N HIS A 263 2.66 14.57 -15.06
CA HIS A 263 3.21 13.27 -15.42
C HIS A 263 4.39 13.40 -16.39
N GLN A 264 5.51 12.76 -16.03
CA GLN A 264 6.63 12.56 -16.95
C GLN A 264 6.31 11.45 -17.97
N ASP A 265 7.09 11.34 -19.06
CA ASP A 265 6.88 10.30 -20.07
C ASP A 265 7.12 8.89 -19.49
N GLY A 266 6.05 8.11 -19.38
CA GLY A 266 6.05 6.79 -18.76
C GLY A 266 4.89 6.61 -17.78
N LEU A 267 4.98 5.56 -16.95
CA LEU A 267 4.06 5.34 -15.83
C LEU A 267 4.67 5.86 -14.54
N VAL A 268 3.92 6.65 -13.78
CA VAL A 268 4.41 7.31 -12.57
C VAL A 268 3.81 6.63 -11.34
N ASN A 269 4.65 6.27 -10.37
CA ASN A 269 4.17 5.99 -9.02
C ASN A 269 3.79 7.32 -8.37
N VAL A 270 2.52 7.51 -8.06
CA VAL A 270 1.99 8.81 -7.66
C VAL A 270 2.48 9.28 -6.29
N VAL A 271 2.91 8.36 -5.43
CA VAL A 271 3.41 8.69 -4.09
C VAL A 271 4.90 8.99 -4.10
N THR A 272 5.69 8.21 -4.84
CA THR A 272 7.15 8.36 -4.84
C THR A 272 7.68 9.22 -5.98
N GLY A 273 6.85 9.53 -6.98
CA GLY A 273 7.27 10.19 -8.22
C GLY A 273 8.16 9.35 -9.13
N LYS A 274 8.31 8.06 -8.85
CA LYS A 274 9.18 7.16 -9.64
C LYS A 274 8.55 6.91 -11.00
N VAL A 275 9.28 7.22 -12.07
CA VAL A 275 8.85 6.98 -13.45
C VAL A 275 9.35 5.61 -13.90
N VAL A 276 8.43 4.82 -14.46
CA VAL A 276 8.67 3.51 -15.04
C VAL A 276 8.58 3.64 -16.56
N VAL A 277 9.74 3.53 -17.21
CA VAL A 277 9.89 3.54 -18.68
C VAL A 277 10.35 2.16 -19.18
N HIS A 278 10.06 1.10 -18.42
CA HIS A 278 10.54 -0.24 -18.76
C HIS A 278 9.75 -0.83 -19.94
N PRO A 279 10.41 -1.27 -21.05
CA PRO A 279 9.72 -1.70 -22.27
C PRO A 279 8.72 -2.85 -22.08
N SER A 280 8.93 -3.69 -21.06
CA SER A 280 8.03 -4.81 -20.80
C SER A 280 6.74 -4.41 -20.09
N VAL A 281 6.67 -3.22 -19.46
CA VAL A 281 5.50 -2.78 -18.69
C VAL A 281 4.46 -2.22 -19.63
N ASN A 282 3.26 -2.80 -19.62
CA ASN A 282 2.18 -2.49 -20.58
C ASN A 282 0.81 -2.37 -19.89
N VAL A 283 0.77 -2.23 -18.56
CA VAL A 283 -0.46 -2.25 -17.76
C VAL A 283 -1.42 -1.10 -18.04
N ASN A 284 -0.96 0.01 -18.59
CA ASN A 284 -1.85 1.08 -19.07
C ASN A 284 -2.81 0.61 -20.18
N ASN A 285 -2.46 -0.45 -20.91
CA ASN A 285 -3.31 -1.08 -21.94
C ASN A 285 -4.05 -2.33 -21.43
N ALA A 286 -4.16 -2.52 -20.10
CA ALA A 286 -4.67 -3.76 -19.51
C ALA A 286 -6.06 -4.14 -20.02
N VAL A 287 -7.00 -3.19 -20.12
CA VAL A 287 -8.37 -3.46 -20.59
C VAL A 287 -8.35 -3.99 -22.02
N THR A 288 -7.68 -3.31 -22.96
CA THR A 288 -7.58 -3.73 -24.36
C THR A 288 -6.88 -5.09 -24.51
N LEU A 289 -5.81 -5.33 -23.75
CA LEU A 289 -5.11 -6.63 -23.73
C LEU A 289 -6.03 -7.74 -23.21
N GLY A 290 -6.80 -7.45 -22.15
CA GLY A 290 -7.78 -8.36 -21.57
C GLY A 290 -8.92 -8.69 -22.54
N GLU A 291 -9.46 -7.69 -23.25
CA GLU A 291 -10.51 -7.89 -24.27
C GLU A 291 -10.01 -8.73 -25.45
N ASN A 292 -8.80 -8.47 -25.94
CA ASN A 292 -8.21 -9.24 -27.03
C ASN A 292 -8.00 -10.70 -26.61
N GLN A 293 -7.54 -10.91 -25.37
CA GLN A 293 -7.39 -12.24 -24.82
C GLN A 293 -8.71 -12.96 -24.63
N MET A 294 -9.74 -12.27 -24.12
CA MET A 294 -11.10 -12.79 -24.01
C MET A 294 -11.63 -13.26 -25.36
N LYS A 295 -11.55 -12.41 -26.40
CA LYS A 295 -12.01 -12.74 -27.76
C LYS A 295 -11.24 -13.92 -28.35
N THR A 296 -9.94 -14.01 -28.08
CA THR A 296 -9.08 -15.12 -28.58
C THR A 296 -9.44 -16.42 -27.89
N PHE A 297 -9.64 -16.37 -26.57
CA PHE A 297 -10.05 -17.52 -25.78
C PHE A 297 -11.43 -18.02 -26.19
N GLU A 298 -12.40 -17.12 -26.39
CA GLU A 298 -13.74 -17.49 -26.85
C GLU A 298 -13.72 -18.18 -28.22
N LYS A 299 -12.91 -17.70 -29.17
CA LYS A 299 -12.77 -18.31 -30.50
C LYS A 299 -12.18 -19.73 -30.47
N SER A 300 -11.47 -20.09 -29.40
CA SER A 300 -10.89 -21.43 -29.25
C SER A 300 -11.92 -22.49 -28.85
N TRP A 301 -13.14 -22.09 -28.46
CA TRP A 301 -14.14 -23.01 -27.94
C TRP A 301 -14.77 -23.89 -29.05
N PRO A 302 -15.21 -25.12 -28.70
CA PRO A 302 -15.15 -25.73 -27.36
C PRO A 302 -13.78 -26.36 -27.03
N GLY A 303 -12.97 -26.68 -28.04
CA GLY A 303 -11.74 -27.46 -27.87
C GLY A 303 -10.70 -26.82 -26.94
N GLY A 304 -10.53 -25.50 -27.03
CA GLY A 304 -9.57 -24.74 -26.21
C GLY A 304 -10.09 -24.26 -24.86
N PHE A 305 -11.28 -24.70 -24.42
CA PHE A 305 -11.87 -24.22 -23.16
C PHE A 305 -10.95 -24.48 -21.94
N HIS A 306 -10.24 -25.62 -21.93
CA HIS A 306 -9.32 -25.97 -20.85
C HIS A 306 -7.89 -25.52 -21.08
N ASP A 307 -7.60 -24.85 -22.19
CA ASP A 307 -6.25 -24.38 -22.52
C ASP A 307 -5.73 -23.38 -21.49
N THR A 308 -4.41 -23.32 -21.38
CA THR A 308 -3.73 -22.41 -20.47
C THR A 308 -3.92 -20.97 -20.93
N ILE A 309 -4.54 -20.14 -20.07
CA ILE A 309 -4.66 -18.69 -20.29
C ILE A 309 -3.38 -18.05 -19.73
N THR A 310 -2.52 -17.55 -20.62
CA THR A 310 -1.24 -16.92 -20.26
C THR A 310 -1.41 -15.49 -19.76
N LYS A 311 -0.58 -15.03 -18.84
CA LYS A 311 -0.62 -13.62 -18.41
C LYS A 311 0.10 -12.74 -19.43
N THR A 312 -0.60 -11.76 -20.01
CA THR A 312 -0.07 -10.85 -21.04
C THR A 312 0.27 -9.46 -20.50
N VAL A 313 -0.31 -9.09 -19.36
CA VAL A 313 -0.11 -7.78 -18.73
C VAL A 313 1.01 -7.84 -17.70
N ASN A 314 2.01 -6.97 -17.89
CA ASN A 314 3.10 -6.73 -16.97
C ASN A 314 2.89 -5.38 -16.27
N THR A 315 2.83 -5.43 -14.95
CA THR A 315 2.57 -4.27 -14.09
C THR A 315 3.87 -3.55 -13.73
N MET A 316 3.76 -2.40 -13.07
CA MET A 316 4.94 -1.64 -12.62
C MET A 316 5.81 -2.46 -11.64
N ALA A 317 5.21 -3.43 -10.93
CA ALA A 317 5.91 -4.37 -10.06
C ALA A 317 6.92 -5.28 -10.77
N ALA A 318 6.83 -5.43 -12.11
CA ALA A 318 7.85 -6.14 -12.88
C ALA A 318 9.25 -5.48 -12.78
N THR A 319 9.30 -4.20 -12.40
CA THR A 319 10.55 -3.43 -12.26
C THR A 319 11.19 -3.52 -10.88
N ARG A 320 10.57 -4.22 -9.91
CA ARG A 320 11.19 -4.47 -8.61
C ARG A 320 12.53 -5.17 -8.80
N LYS A 321 13.54 -4.79 -8.00
CA LYS A 321 14.82 -5.49 -7.99
C LYS A 321 14.65 -6.74 -7.12
N HIS A 322 14.90 -7.91 -7.69
CA HIS A 322 14.92 -9.19 -6.98
C HIS A 322 16.35 -9.73 -6.95
N LEU A 323 16.73 -10.36 -5.83
CA LEU A 323 17.92 -11.20 -5.78
C LEU A 323 17.70 -12.40 -6.71
N LYS A 324 18.65 -12.70 -7.58
CA LYS A 324 18.66 -13.95 -8.32
C LYS A 324 19.53 -14.95 -7.56
N VAL A 325 18.99 -16.13 -7.28
CA VAL A 325 19.79 -17.29 -6.85
C VAL A 325 19.71 -18.30 -7.98
N GLY A 326 20.76 -18.36 -8.79
CA GLY A 326 20.72 -19.04 -10.10
C GLY A 326 19.79 -18.33 -11.10
N GLU A 327 18.98 -19.10 -11.82
CA GLU A 327 17.94 -18.60 -12.75
C GLU A 327 16.66 -18.12 -12.04
N LEU A 328 16.50 -18.46 -10.75
CA LEU A 328 15.29 -18.18 -10.00
C LEU A 328 15.36 -16.80 -9.33
N LYS A 329 14.31 -16.00 -9.55
CA LYS A 329 14.07 -14.77 -8.80
C LYS A 329 13.70 -15.17 -7.36
N VAL A 330 14.50 -14.73 -6.38
CA VAL A 330 14.19 -14.89 -4.97
C VAL A 330 13.15 -13.85 -4.60
N PHE A 331 12.00 -14.36 -4.15
CA PHE A 331 10.85 -13.58 -3.74
C PHE A 331 10.91 -13.25 -2.25
N ASP A 332 10.43 -12.06 -1.94
CA ASP A 332 9.89 -11.59 -0.66
C ASP A 332 10.66 -12.03 0.60
N THR A 333 11.36 -11.06 1.19
CA THR A 333 12.10 -11.21 2.44
C THR A 333 11.23 -11.79 3.57
N GLU A 334 9.93 -11.45 3.64
CA GLU A 334 9.02 -12.03 4.65
C GLU A 334 8.89 -13.55 4.47
N THR A 335 8.79 -14.02 3.23
CA THR A 335 8.72 -15.45 2.91
C THR A 335 10.01 -16.17 3.29
N ILE A 336 11.18 -15.54 3.11
CA ILE A 336 12.47 -16.10 3.54
C ILE A 336 12.51 -16.23 5.06
N TYR A 337 12.18 -15.16 5.80
CA TYR A 337 12.17 -15.18 7.27
C TYR A 337 11.14 -16.18 7.83
N ALA A 338 9.94 -16.27 7.25
CA ALA A 338 8.93 -17.23 7.64
C ALA A 338 9.40 -18.69 7.44
N ARG A 339 10.07 -18.97 6.32
CA ARG A 339 10.65 -20.30 6.07
C ARG A 339 11.82 -20.60 7.01
N ALA A 340 12.70 -19.65 7.26
CA ALA A 340 13.80 -19.80 8.21
C ALA A 340 13.29 -20.14 9.61
N MET A 341 12.28 -19.41 10.12
CA MET A 341 11.65 -19.71 11.40
C MET A 341 10.94 -21.08 11.41
N GLY A 342 10.25 -21.43 10.33
CA GLY A 342 9.60 -22.74 10.19
C GLY A 342 10.60 -23.90 10.19
N LEU A 343 11.75 -23.73 9.53
CA LEU A 343 12.83 -24.72 9.49
C LEU A 343 13.56 -24.84 10.83
N GLN A 344 13.75 -23.72 11.55
CA GLN A 344 14.28 -23.73 12.92
C GLN A 344 13.36 -24.52 13.87
N SER A 345 12.05 -24.46 13.65
CA SER A 345 11.04 -25.15 14.44
C SER A 345 10.88 -26.64 14.06
N GLY A 346 11.54 -27.08 12.98
CA GLY A 346 11.43 -28.43 12.45
C GLY A 346 12.57 -29.36 12.90
N PRO A 347 12.48 -30.67 12.59
CA PRO A 347 13.49 -31.66 12.96
C PRO A 347 14.84 -31.47 12.25
N ARG A 348 14.90 -30.63 11.20
CA ARG A 348 16.13 -30.22 10.52
C ARG A 348 16.60 -28.88 11.08
N SER A 349 16.86 -28.82 12.39
CA SER A 349 17.19 -27.59 13.11
C SER A 349 18.32 -26.84 12.42
N LEU A 350 17.98 -25.76 11.71
CA LEU A 350 18.98 -24.81 11.26
C LEU A 350 19.37 -23.93 12.44
N ASP A 351 20.68 -23.73 12.62
CA ASP A 351 21.20 -22.79 13.59
C ASP A 351 20.79 -21.36 13.20
N ALA A 352 20.00 -20.73 14.05
CA ALA A 352 19.54 -19.36 13.85
C ALA A 352 20.71 -18.37 13.79
N ASN A 353 21.80 -18.64 14.49
CA ASN A 353 22.98 -17.77 14.47
C ASN A 353 23.63 -17.80 13.08
N SER A 354 23.79 -18.99 12.48
CA SER A 354 24.28 -19.13 11.10
C SER A 354 23.39 -18.44 10.06
N ILE A 355 22.06 -18.55 10.19
CA ILE A 355 21.11 -17.88 9.27
C ILE A 355 21.20 -16.36 9.40
N MET A 356 21.25 -15.85 10.63
CA MET A 356 21.21 -14.41 10.92
C MET A 356 22.61 -13.76 10.87
N ALA A 357 23.66 -14.54 10.66
CA ALA A 357 25.03 -14.05 10.44
C ALA A 357 25.16 -13.28 9.11
N HIS A 358 24.28 -13.55 8.15
CA HIS A 358 24.27 -12.90 6.84
C HIS A 358 22.96 -12.16 6.61
N GLU A 359 23.03 -11.02 5.91
CA GLU A 359 21.85 -10.26 5.54
C GLU A 359 21.03 -11.05 4.50
N LEU A 360 19.81 -11.45 4.85
CA LEU A 360 18.92 -12.23 3.99
C LEU A 360 18.11 -11.36 3.01
N SER A 361 18.48 -10.09 2.90
CA SER A 361 17.76 -9.08 2.13
C SER A 361 18.72 -8.31 1.22
N PRO A 362 18.27 -7.85 0.03
CA PRO A 362 19.11 -7.04 -0.84
C PRO A 362 19.31 -5.61 -0.33
N TYR A 363 18.57 -5.21 0.71
CA TYR A 363 18.58 -3.87 1.30
C TYR A 363 18.17 -3.99 2.78
N PRO A 364 18.75 -3.20 3.70
CA PRO A 364 18.39 -3.26 5.13
C PRO A 364 16.91 -2.95 5.34
N THR A 365 16.09 -3.98 5.59
CA THR A 365 14.62 -3.86 5.67
C THR A 365 14.12 -2.93 6.78
N SER A 366 14.96 -2.65 7.78
CA SER A 366 14.73 -1.68 8.85
C SER A 366 14.80 -0.23 8.37
N MET A 367 15.57 0.03 7.32
CA MET A 367 15.81 1.36 6.76
C MET A 367 15.13 1.55 5.41
N PHE A 368 14.91 0.48 4.65
CA PHE A 368 14.39 0.52 3.29
C PHE A 368 13.19 -0.42 3.13
N ASP A 369 12.24 -0.01 2.31
CA ASP A 369 11.12 -0.84 1.89
C ASP A 369 11.47 -1.71 0.67
N ALA A 370 10.51 -2.54 0.26
CA ALA A 370 10.71 -3.50 -0.83
C ALA A 370 10.90 -2.88 -2.21
N ASP A 371 10.58 -1.60 -2.33
CA ASP A 371 10.70 -0.82 -3.54
C ASP A 371 12.05 -0.06 -3.59
N GLY A 372 12.89 -0.27 -2.56
CA GLY A 372 14.21 0.33 -2.39
C GLY A 372 14.17 1.77 -1.87
N GLN A 373 13.00 2.25 -1.42
CA GLN A 373 12.87 3.57 -0.82
C GLN A 373 13.21 3.51 0.67
N MET A 374 13.81 4.58 1.17
CA MET A 374 14.08 4.69 2.61
C MET A 374 12.75 4.85 3.35
N ARG A 375 12.50 3.98 4.35
CA ARG A 375 11.30 4.07 5.19
C ARG A 375 11.23 5.44 5.85
N GLU A 376 10.14 6.17 5.61
CA GLU A 376 9.94 7.47 6.24
C GLU A 376 9.74 7.32 7.75
N ALA A 377 10.64 7.94 8.52
CA ALA A 377 10.50 7.99 9.97
C ALA A 377 9.34 8.92 10.36
N LYS A 378 8.17 8.33 10.70
CA LYS A 378 6.97 9.07 11.16
C LYS A 378 7.26 10.01 12.34
N THR A 379 8.26 9.69 13.15
CA THR A 379 8.76 10.55 14.24
C THR A 379 10.28 10.44 14.35
N LYS A 380 10.97 11.55 14.09
CA LYS A 380 12.45 11.66 14.22
C LYS A 380 12.97 11.20 15.59
N ALA A 381 12.15 11.34 16.63
CA ALA A 381 12.47 10.93 18.00
C ALA A 381 12.63 9.41 18.15
N SER A 382 11.84 8.62 17.42
CA SER A 382 11.85 7.15 17.50
C SER A 382 13.16 6.59 16.93
N LEU A 383 13.58 7.08 15.75
CA LEU A 383 14.88 6.73 15.17
C LEU A 383 16.03 7.21 16.08
N LYS A 384 15.94 8.43 16.62
CA LYS A 384 16.94 8.95 17.58
C LYS A 384 17.10 8.06 18.80
N ASN A 385 16.01 7.50 19.33
CA ASN A 385 16.05 6.61 20.49
C ASN A 385 16.57 5.21 20.12
N ALA A 386 16.26 4.70 18.93
CA ALA A 386 16.82 3.43 18.44
C ALA A 386 18.34 3.54 18.19
N MET A 387 18.82 4.65 17.63
CA MET A 387 20.25 4.91 17.40
C MET A 387 21.04 5.29 18.66
N LYS A 388 20.37 5.56 19.79
CA LYS A 388 21.06 5.83 21.07
C LYS A 388 21.66 4.58 21.70
N VAL A 389 21.18 3.39 21.30
CA VAL A 389 21.69 2.13 21.82
C VAL A 389 22.97 1.81 21.06
N GLU A 390 24.10 1.75 21.76
CA GLU A 390 25.33 1.20 21.21
C GLU A 390 25.05 -0.30 20.98
N VAL A 391 24.77 -0.67 19.74
CA VAL A 391 24.52 -2.07 19.38
C VAL A 391 25.83 -2.81 19.61
N SER A 392 25.78 -3.99 20.24
CA SER A 392 26.99 -4.80 20.42
C SER A 392 27.67 -4.96 19.07
N SER A 393 28.98 -4.79 19.03
CA SER A 393 29.81 -5.15 17.87
C SER A 393 29.34 -6.51 17.38
N ARG A 394 28.60 -6.55 16.27
CA ARG A 394 28.33 -7.81 15.59
C ARG A 394 29.71 -8.41 15.35
N ASN A 395 29.83 -9.72 15.57
CA ASN A 395 31.06 -10.50 15.45
C ASN A 395 31.63 -10.43 14.02
N ALA A 396 32.09 -9.26 13.59
CA ALA A 396 33.03 -9.13 12.51
C ALA A 396 34.35 -9.58 13.14
N GLU A 397 34.75 -10.82 12.86
CA GLU A 397 36.01 -11.42 13.30
C GLU A 397 37.24 -10.71 12.70
N THR A 398 37.05 -9.60 11.98
CA THR A 398 38.09 -8.79 11.37
C THR A 398 38.04 -7.36 11.88
N GLY A 399 39.22 -6.80 12.13
CA GLY A 399 39.38 -5.41 12.56
C GLY A 399 38.65 -4.46 11.63
N VAL A 400 37.82 -3.59 12.19
CA VAL A 400 37.06 -2.58 11.42
C VAL A 400 38.05 -1.69 10.68
N GLU A 401 38.12 -1.77 9.36
CA GLU A 401 39.05 -0.98 8.56
C GLU A 401 38.62 0.51 8.49
N ALA A 402 37.30 0.78 8.52
CA ALA A 402 36.74 2.12 8.43
C ALA A 402 35.46 2.32 9.28
N SER A 403 35.33 3.50 9.88
CA SER A 403 34.18 3.95 10.67
C SER A 403 33.46 5.11 9.97
N PHE A 404 32.16 4.95 9.69
CA PHE A 404 31.30 6.01 9.18
C PHE A 404 30.57 6.71 10.31
N LEU A 405 30.81 8.01 10.48
CA LEU A 405 30.29 8.81 11.58
C LEU A 405 29.35 9.89 11.07
N ASP A 406 28.12 9.93 11.60
CA ASP A 406 27.21 11.05 11.39
C ASP A 406 27.66 12.26 12.24
N GLY A 407 28.28 13.25 11.58
CA GLY A 407 28.76 14.46 12.21
C GLY A 407 27.65 15.30 12.85
N CYS A 408 26.44 15.29 12.28
CA CYS A 408 25.28 15.98 12.86
C CYS A 408 24.84 15.33 14.18
N ALA A 409 24.97 14.01 14.30
CA ALA A 409 24.70 13.29 15.55
C ALA A 409 25.80 13.55 16.59
N ILE A 410 27.07 13.55 16.19
CA ILE A 410 28.21 13.80 17.09
C ILE A 410 28.11 15.16 17.78
N LEU A 411 27.56 16.18 17.12
CA LEU A 411 27.33 17.50 17.72
C LEU A 411 26.52 17.45 19.03
N TRP A 412 25.66 16.44 19.18
CA TRP A 412 24.86 16.20 20.37
C TRP A 412 25.51 15.26 21.39
N VAL A 413 26.52 14.50 20.98
CA VAL A 413 27.20 13.48 21.81
C VAL A 413 28.41 14.08 22.51
N VAL A 414 29.19 14.91 21.82
CA VAL A 414 30.38 15.55 22.41
C VAL A 414 29.95 16.46 23.56
N PRO A 415 30.52 16.30 24.78
CA PRO A 415 30.12 17.08 25.95
C PRO A 415 30.22 18.58 25.72
N TRP A 416 29.07 19.26 25.77
CA TRP A 416 28.97 20.71 25.60
C TRP A 416 29.55 21.43 26.84
N PRO A 417 30.59 22.28 26.70
CA PRO A 417 31.13 23.07 27.80
C PRO A 417 30.05 23.91 28.50
N THR A 418 30.02 23.88 29.83
CA THR A 418 29.15 24.73 30.66
C THR A 418 29.60 26.19 30.68
N SER A 419 30.90 26.41 30.56
CA SER A 419 31.54 27.71 30.37
C SER A 419 32.73 27.53 29.41
N GLY A 420 32.89 28.45 28.47
CA GLY A 420 33.96 28.39 27.48
C GLY A 420 33.60 29.13 26.20
N THR A 421 34.46 28.96 25.22
CA THR A 421 34.38 29.52 23.87
C THR A 421 33.99 28.44 22.85
N VAL A 422 33.70 28.86 21.62
CA VAL A 422 33.48 27.93 20.51
C VAL A 422 34.71 27.05 20.28
N GLN A 423 35.93 27.57 20.48
CA GLN A 423 37.18 26.81 20.41
C GLN A 423 37.23 25.65 21.41
N ASP A 424 36.79 25.85 22.66
CA ASP A 424 36.84 24.78 23.68
C ASP A 424 35.96 23.57 23.30
N TYR A 425 34.82 23.82 22.65
CA TYR A 425 33.98 22.75 22.12
C TYR A 425 34.63 22.09 20.91
N HIS A 426 35.28 22.89 20.07
CA HIS A 426 36.01 22.43 18.90
C HIS A 426 37.12 21.45 19.27
N ASP A 427 37.97 21.81 20.23
CA ASP A 427 39.08 20.96 20.68
C ASP A 427 38.59 19.62 21.26
N ARG A 428 37.43 19.63 21.94
CA ARG A 428 36.75 18.39 22.40
C ARG A 428 36.23 17.55 21.24
N PHE A 429 35.65 18.19 20.23
CA PHE A 429 35.19 17.50 19.03
C PHE A 429 36.37 16.88 18.28
N ARG A 430 37.47 17.63 18.11
CA ARG A 430 38.72 17.15 17.50
C ARG A 430 39.28 15.95 18.27
N SER A 431 39.39 16.05 19.59
CA SER A 431 39.85 14.97 20.47
C SER A 431 38.98 13.71 20.37
N TYR A 432 37.66 13.88 20.26
CA TYR A 432 36.72 12.77 20.08
C TYR A 432 36.97 12.02 18.76
N ILE A 433 37.19 12.75 17.67
CA ILE A 433 37.51 12.15 16.36
C ILE A 433 38.90 11.52 16.37
N GLN A 434 39.91 12.19 16.93
CA GLN A 434 41.26 11.64 17.08
C GLN A 434 41.26 10.29 17.82
N GLY A 435 40.45 10.15 18.88
CA GLY A 435 40.30 8.89 19.60
C GLY A 435 39.76 7.74 18.74
N ARG A 436 38.88 8.02 17.78
CA ARG A 436 38.34 7.03 16.82
C ARG A 436 39.36 6.70 15.73
N MET A 437 40.08 7.71 15.27
CA MET A 437 41.15 7.57 14.27
C MET A 437 42.36 6.77 14.75
N LYS A 438 42.53 6.55 16.06
CA LYS A 438 43.56 5.62 16.57
C LYS A 438 43.28 4.16 16.23
N LYS A 439 42.07 3.83 15.77
CA LYS A 439 41.61 2.44 15.59
C LYS A 439 41.23 2.11 14.15
N THR A 440 40.67 3.07 13.41
CA THR A 440 40.12 2.84 12.07
C THR A 440 40.25 4.11 11.22
N ASP A 441 40.13 3.98 9.90
CA ASP A 441 39.84 5.14 9.05
C ASP A 441 38.49 5.76 9.46
N VAL A 442 38.33 7.09 9.36
CA VAL A 442 37.11 7.79 9.79
C VAL A 442 36.52 8.60 8.65
N TYR A 443 35.28 8.29 8.29
CA TYR A 443 34.46 9.04 7.36
C TYR A 443 33.45 9.87 8.14
N LEU A 444 33.74 11.16 8.34
CA LEU A 444 32.86 12.09 9.04
C LEU A 444 31.90 12.76 8.03
N VAL A 445 30.61 12.45 8.18
CA VAL A 445 29.56 12.85 7.24
C VAL A 445 28.59 13.82 7.89
N PHE A 446 28.52 15.05 7.38
CA PHE A 446 27.49 16.01 7.76
C PHE A 446 26.35 16.02 6.73
N ASP A 447 25.12 16.21 7.20
CA ASP A 447 23.94 16.34 6.34
C ASP A 447 24.15 17.44 5.26
N ARG A 448 23.91 17.11 3.99
CA ARG A 448 23.78 18.10 2.92
C ARG A 448 22.38 18.69 2.92
N GLN A 449 22.24 19.96 3.33
CA GLN A 449 20.97 20.69 3.22
C GLN A 449 20.77 21.12 1.76
N HIS A 450 20.03 20.34 0.97
CA HIS A 450 19.59 20.77 -0.37
C HIS A 450 18.42 21.76 -0.26
N LYS A 451 18.46 22.86 -1.03
CA LYS A 451 17.31 23.74 -1.23
C LYS A 451 16.20 22.92 -1.90
N GLY A 452 15.18 22.50 -1.14
CA GLY A 452 14.05 21.72 -1.66
C GLY A 452 13.49 20.65 -0.73
N GLN A 453 14.19 20.26 0.36
CA GLN A 453 13.63 19.30 1.31
C GLN A 453 12.65 19.96 2.31
N HIS A 454 11.59 19.24 2.70
CA HIS A 454 10.47 19.66 3.56
C HIS A 454 10.82 20.48 4.82
N LYS A 455 12.04 20.39 5.35
CA LYS A 455 12.50 21.20 6.49
C LYS A 455 12.67 22.70 6.18
N ALA A 456 12.79 23.08 4.90
CA ALA A 456 12.96 24.49 4.53
C ALA A 456 11.70 25.34 4.83
N ARG A 457 10.51 24.73 4.97
CA ARG A 457 9.24 25.44 5.17
C ARG A 457 8.86 25.66 6.64
N THR A 458 9.54 25.06 7.62
CA THR A 458 9.14 25.09 9.04
C THR A 458 10.03 25.93 9.96
N GLY A 459 11.00 26.68 9.42
CA GLY A 459 12.02 27.38 10.22
C GLY A 459 12.03 28.91 10.11
N GLN A 460 10.98 29.57 9.64
CA GLN A 460 10.92 31.04 9.65
C GLN A 460 10.24 31.53 10.94
N THR A 461 10.98 31.56 12.03
CA THR A 461 10.63 32.40 13.18
C THR A 461 11.86 32.85 13.95
N SER A 462 11.87 34.15 14.23
CA SER A 462 12.73 34.93 15.13
C SER A 462 14.12 35.36 14.64
N LYS A 463 14.32 36.69 14.69
CA LYS A 463 15.62 37.36 14.71
C LYS A 463 16.42 36.82 15.91
N GLN A 464 17.40 35.95 15.66
CA GLN A 464 18.35 35.54 16.69
C GLN A 464 19.77 35.67 16.13
N GLY A 465 20.65 36.26 16.96
CA GLY A 465 21.99 36.69 16.58
C GLY A 465 22.85 35.58 15.98
N VAL A 466 23.64 35.95 14.98
CA VAL A 466 24.68 35.11 14.37
C VAL A 466 25.92 35.21 15.27
N TYR A 467 26.41 34.07 15.79
CA TYR A 467 27.61 34.03 16.63
C TYR A 467 28.83 33.76 15.74
N SER A 468 29.70 34.76 15.58
CA SER A 468 30.55 34.83 14.39
C SER A 468 32.05 34.54 14.57
N ALA A 469 32.54 33.98 15.69
CA ALA A 469 33.97 33.68 15.81
C ALA A 469 34.32 32.58 16.82
N MET A 470 35.43 31.86 16.58
CA MET A 470 36.03 30.82 17.46
C MET A 470 36.17 31.28 18.91
N HIS A 471 36.50 32.56 19.12
CA HIS A 471 36.73 33.17 20.43
C HIS A 471 35.48 33.73 21.10
N THR A 472 34.30 33.57 20.50
CA THR A 472 33.04 33.98 21.13
C THR A 472 32.64 33.00 22.23
N ARG A 473 31.96 33.50 23.25
CA ARG A 473 31.39 32.66 24.31
C ARG A 473 30.45 31.63 23.70
N LEU A 474 30.64 30.36 24.04
CA LEU A 474 29.86 29.25 23.50
C LEU A 474 28.38 29.41 23.92
N PRO A 475 27.45 29.53 22.95
CA PRO A 475 26.03 29.62 23.27
C PRO A 475 25.49 28.28 23.83
N PRO A 476 24.31 28.29 24.48
CA PRO A 476 23.65 27.05 24.89
C PRO A 476 23.46 26.09 23.71
N GLN A 477 23.73 24.80 23.91
CA GLN A 477 23.68 23.77 22.86
C GLN A 477 22.39 23.80 22.03
N LYS A 478 21.24 23.99 22.68
CA LYS A 478 19.95 24.09 21.98
C LYS A 478 19.94 25.27 21.01
N VAL A 479 20.35 26.46 21.44
CA VAL A 479 20.36 27.68 20.61
C VAL A 479 21.28 27.53 19.40
N MET A 480 22.42 26.85 19.57
CA MET A 480 23.38 26.65 18.48
C MET A 480 22.93 25.59 17.47
N LEU A 481 22.34 24.48 17.94
CA LEU A 481 22.05 23.31 17.10
C LEU A 481 20.62 23.27 16.53
N THR A 482 19.67 24.03 17.08
CA THR A 482 18.29 24.10 16.54
C THR A 482 18.11 25.18 15.49
N VAL A 483 19.01 26.17 15.42
CA VAL A 483 19.00 27.22 14.39
C VAL A 483 19.89 26.79 13.23
N THR A 484 19.31 26.57 12.05
CA THR A 484 20.02 26.05 10.86
C THR A 484 21.26 26.85 10.50
N ARG A 485 21.18 28.18 10.53
CA ARG A 485 22.30 29.07 10.19
C ARG A 485 23.48 28.91 11.17
N ASN A 486 23.20 28.86 12.47
CA ASN A 486 24.20 28.69 13.51
C ASN A 486 24.83 27.29 13.43
N LYS A 487 24.01 26.25 13.26
CA LYS A 487 24.48 24.88 13.09
C LYS A 487 25.43 24.74 11.89
N MET A 488 25.07 25.32 10.74
CA MET A 488 25.91 25.30 9.54
C MET A 488 27.23 26.04 9.75
N GLN A 489 27.20 27.18 10.44
CA GLN A 489 28.41 27.92 10.76
C GLN A 489 29.36 27.12 11.66
N LEU A 490 28.84 26.45 12.69
CA LEU A 490 29.64 25.57 13.55
C LEU A 490 30.24 24.39 12.76
N ILE A 491 29.46 23.77 11.87
CA ILE A 491 29.93 22.68 11.00
C ILE A 491 31.08 23.16 10.10
N ASN A 492 30.96 24.36 9.50
CA ASN A 492 32.01 24.90 8.65
C ASN A 492 33.30 25.16 9.45
N LEU A 493 33.21 25.74 10.65
CA LEU A 493 34.37 25.94 11.53
C LEU A 493 35.02 24.61 11.94
N ILE A 494 34.22 23.57 12.19
CA ILE A 494 34.70 22.21 12.46
C ILE A 494 35.46 21.66 11.25
N CYS A 495 34.88 21.74 10.06
CA CYS A 495 35.50 21.25 8.84
C CYS A 495 36.79 22.01 8.48
N GLU A 496 36.82 23.35 8.58
CA GLU A 496 37.98 24.19 8.26
C GLU A 496 39.17 23.90 9.19
N ASP A 497 38.91 23.78 10.48
CA ASP A 497 39.94 23.47 11.46
C ASP A 497 40.46 22.03 11.31
N MET A 498 39.58 21.04 11.14
CA MET A 498 40.01 19.66 10.91
C MET A 498 40.76 19.50 9.58
N ALA A 499 40.46 20.35 8.59
CA ALA A 499 41.18 20.39 7.33
C ALA A 499 42.55 21.08 7.43
N SER A 500 42.73 22.03 8.35
CA SER A 500 44.01 22.71 8.59
C SER A 500 44.96 21.92 9.49
N HIS A 501 44.45 20.99 10.31
CA HIS A 501 45.26 20.08 11.14
C HIS A 501 45.43 18.69 10.52
N LYS A 502 45.35 18.55 9.18
CA LYS A 502 45.46 17.26 8.48
C LYS A 502 46.73 16.47 8.82
N ASP A 503 47.81 17.16 9.16
CA ASP A 503 49.11 16.56 9.47
C ASP A 503 49.21 15.99 10.89
N ASP A 504 48.26 16.32 11.79
CA ASP A 504 48.18 15.75 13.14
C ASP A 504 47.64 14.30 13.14
N PHE A 505 47.27 13.77 11.96
CA PHE A 505 46.61 12.48 11.80
C PHE A 505 47.49 11.49 11.02
N THR A 506 48.39 10.78 11.71
CA THR A 506 49.49 10.04 11.06
C THR A 506 49.27 8.54 10.87
N GLN A 507 48.21 7.94 11.44
CA GLN A 507 48.00 6.48 11.41
C GLN A 507 46.81 6.01 10.55
N HIS A 508 45.75 6.81 10.42
CA HIS A 508 44.52 6.45 9.71
C HIS A 508 43.92 7.67 8.99
N LYS A 509 43.18 7.43 7.91
CA LYS A 509 42.64 8.49 7.04
C LYS A 509 41.41 9.15 7.65
N LEU A 510 41.34 10.49 7.58
CA LEU A 510 40.12 11.27 7.81
C LEU A 510 39.51 11.72 6.48
N VAL A 511 38.24 11.39 6.25
CA VAL A 511 37.45 11.92 5.13
C VAL A 511 36.33 12.78 5.68
N LEU A 512 36.36 14.08 5.34
CA LEU A 512 35.34 15.06 5.71
C LEU A 512 34.38 15.25 4.54
N THR A 513 33.06 15.17 4.79
CA THR A 513 32.06 15.56 3.81
C THR A 513 31.15 16.64 4.38
N GLY A 514 31.28 17.85 3.86
CA GLY A 514 30.55 19.04 4.30
C GLY A 514 30.50 20.10 3.20
N SER A 515 29.61 21.09 3.35
CA SER A 515 29.33 22.12 2.34
C SER A 515 30.54 22.99 1.91
N ALA A 516 31.63 22.98 2.68
CA ALA A 516 32.85 23.76 2.40
C ALA A 516 33.95 22.98 1.65
N CYS A 517 33.83 21.66 1.45
CA CYS A 517 34.88 20.86 0.81
C CYS A 517 34.77 20.78 -0.73
N ALA A 518 34.07 21.72 -1.37
CA ALA A 518 33.89 21.75 -2.83
C ALA A 518 34.91 22.63 -3.58
N SER A 519 36.01 23.03 -2.93
CA SER A 519 37.13 23.70 -3.59
C SER A 519 38.43 22.95 -3.30
N GLY A 520 38.80 22.06 -4.21
CA GLY A 520 40.04 21.29 -4.12
C GLY A 520 40.03 20.12 -5.08
N ASP A 521 40.39 20.42 -6.33
CA ASP A 521 40.75 19.56 -7.45
C ASP A 521 39.67 18.62 -8.04
N LYS A 522 39.43 18.87 -9.33
CA LYS A 522 38.69 18.02 -10.27
C LYS A 522 39.50 16.80 -10.66
#